data_AF-A0A9P6KB28-F1
#
_entry.id   AF-A0A9P6KB28-F1
#
_cell.length_a   1.000
_cell.length_b   1.000
_cell.length_c   1.000
_cell.angle_alpha   90.00
_cell.angle_beta   90.00
_cell.angle_gamma   90.00
#
_symmetry.space_group_name_H-M   'P 1'
#
loop_
_entity.id
_entity.type
_entity.pdbx_description
1 polymer ?
#
loop_
_entity_poly.entity_id
_entity_poly.type
_entity_poly.pdbx_seq_one_letter_code
_entity_poly.pdbx_strand_id
1 'polypeptide(L)'
;MAQHSYQLFSISNGSLPVSTTSASPSQTITRASEAELELLFNHIPEFIKTPDNTTRAAYQRNAQAILVRVCRSIERENYKSYRIFLEDLLDLNFKAWESNKDLSHAQNPISLVLVKVKTDPPIADVLWILIDYCIQMAKEEEDYRYVSPVTSTLRGIIELNDQHRDIVHDTLKGLAFIPVKDKAEIVSLAAVAHSLKFPWPLRKVDTRSIYECQSKSPVFRKGEQKIDQGDHKFAHDVYEASYDMLWTVSGSESKLGGPPPKQTWFHILFYTILFKCGVRSKVNVKCYDFNRDMLDNPAIIALLEYKWNTIGHAYWLVRFYALFLFYFLVLGATIVQVWGRVSRVSLFSGYIVIIVMALVFLMFKVVYYCRRRRPICTDDIVDILVFVLPIIGSGMQIVNIMKMNEKGNISILSFSVLAIFLHFVRSLKGSRESFPIVYLDCNGADYQHC
;
A
#
# COMPACT_ATOMS: atom_id res chain seq x y z
N MET A 1 34.86 -9.65 -37.23
CA MET A 1 33.90 -9.39 -38.33
C MET A 1 32.77 -8.54 -37.78
N ALA A 2 32.46 -7.44 -38.49
CA ALA A 2 31.52 -6.34 -38.16
C ALA A 2 32.00 -5.31 -37.11
N GLN A 3 32.73 -4.30 -37.62
CA GLN A 3 32.88 -2.95 -37.07
C GLN A 3 31.76 -2.05 -37.60
N HIS A 4 31.24 -1.15 -36.77
CA HIS A 4 30.57 0.11 -37.13
C HIS A 4 30.91 1.09 -35.99
N SER A 5 31.71 2.15 -36.13
CA SER A 5 31.78 3.27 -37.09
C SER A 5 30.56 4.18 -37.03
N TYR A 6 30.64 5.27 -36.25
CA TYR A 6 30.01 6.55 -36.60
C TYR A 6 30.90 7.73 -36.20
N GLN A 7 31.13 8.58 -37.21
CA GLN A 7 32.03 9.72 -37.25
C GLN A 7 31.36 11.01 -36.74
N LEU A 8 32.23 11.89 -36.26
CA LEU A 8 32.06 13.33 -36.10
C LEU A 8 31.66 14.02 -37.42
N PHE A 9 30.84 15.05 -37.32
CA PHE A 9 30.76 16.11 -38.33
C PHE A 9 30.97 17.47 -37.66
N SER A 10 32.07 18.13 -38.07
CA SER A 10 32.35 19.55 -37.92
C SER A 10 31.97 20.29 -39.20
N ILE A 11 31.28 21.42 -39.10
CA ILE A 11 31.18 22.47 -40.14
C ILE A 11 31.15 23.80 -39.37
N SER A 12 32.27 24.50 -39.28
CA SER A 12 32.78 25.56 -40.18
C SER A 12 31.99 26.87 -40.13
N ASN A 13 32.74 27.90 -39.72
CA ASN A 13 32.39 29.31 -39.58
C ASN A 13 31.82 29.94 -40.86
N GLY A 14 30.87 30.84 -40.67
CA GLY A 14 30.52 31.92 -41.60
C GLY A 14 30.20 33.18 -40.80
N SER A 15 31.06 34.18 -40.90
CA SER A 15 30.92 35.52 -40.31
C SER A 15 30.43 36.52 -41.36
N LEU A 16 29.56 37.46 -40.97
CA LEU A 16 29.48 38.89 -41.35
C LEU A 16 28.15 39.52 -40.82
N PRO A 17 28.02 40.86 -40.73
CA PRO A 17 27.67 41.55 -39.49
C PRO A 17 26.24 42.11 -39.52
N VAL A 18 25.59 42.20 -38.35
CA VAL A 18 24.36 42.99 -38.20
C VAL A 18 24.37 43.72 -36.84
N SER A 19 24.60 45.03 -36.96
CA SER A 19 23.86 46.12 -36.32
C SER A 19 23.29 45.90 -34.91
N THR A 20 23.98 46.52 -33.95
CA THR A 20 23.47 46.91 -32.63
C THR A 20 22.19 47.75 -32.73
N THR A 21 21.07 47.22 -32.22
CA THR A 21 20.06 47.91 -31.37
C THR A 21 18.89 46.96 -31.11
N SER A 22 18.80 46.40 -29.91
CA SER A 22 17.53 45.91 -29.37
C SER A 22 17.54 46.02 -27.85
N ALA A 23 16.71 46.93 -27.33
CA ALA A 23 16.37 46.99 -25.92
C ALA A 23 15.79 45.64 -25.47
N SER A 24 16.20 45.20 -24.28
CA SER A 24 15.82 43.93 -23.67
C SER A 24 14.30 43.86 -23.43
N PRO A 25 13.56 42.92 -24.04
CA PRO A 25 12.13 42.70 -23.78
C PRO A 25 11.87 42.14 -22.37
N SER A 26 12.89 41.60 -21.69
CA SER A 26 12.73 40.89 -20.42
C SER A 26 12.47 41.80 -19.21
N GLN A 27 12.82 43.09 -19.28
CA GLN A 27 12.55 44.04 -18.17
C GLN A 27 11.16 44.68 -18.23
N THR A 28 10.50 44.68 -19.38
CA THR A 28 9.17 45.30 -19.53
C THR A 28 8.06 44.36 -19.04
N ILE A 29 8.23 43.05 -19.20
CA ILE A 29 7.27 42.04 -18.74
C ILE A 29 7.25 41.95 -17.21
N THR A 30 8.40 42.06 -16.55
CA THR A 30 8.52 42.04 -15.09
C THR A 30 7.79 43.24 -14.45
N ARG A 31 8.02 44.46 -14.95
CA ARG A 31 7.34 45.66 -14.44
C ARG A 31 5.82 45.67 -14.64
N ALA A 32 5.34 45.13 -15.76
CA ALA A 32 3.90 45.02 -16.00
C ALA A 32 3.24 44.03 -15.01
N SER A 33 3.90 42.90 -14.73
CA SER A 33 3.42 41.93 -13.75
C SER A 33 3.46 42.47 -12.30
N GLU A 34 4.48 43.25 -11.96
CA GLU A 34 4.60 43.90 -10.64
C GLU A 34 3.51 44.95 -10.43
N ALA A 35 3.26 45.82 -11.43
CA ALA A 35 2.23 46.83 -11.33
C ALA A 35 0.81 46.22 -11.22
N GLU A 36 0.53 45.12 -11.92
CA GLU A 36 -0.73 44.39 -11.78
C GLU A 36 -0.84 43.67 -10.43
N LEU A 37 0.25 43.11 -9.90
CA LEU A 37 0.30 42.51 -8.56
C LEU A 37 0.08 43.57 -7.47
N GLU A 38 0.67 44.75 -7.60
CA GLU A 38 0.43 45.88 -6.69
C GLU A 38 -1.02 46.34 -6.75
N LEU A 39 -1.62 46.40 -7.95
CA LEU A 39 -3.02 46.80 -8.11
C LEU A 39 -3.95 45.78 -7.43
N LEU A 40 -3.64 44.48 -7.57
CA LEU A 40 -4.32 43.40 -6.86
C LEU A 40 -4.14 43.51 -5.35
N PHE A 41 -2.91 43.71 -4.87
CA PHE A 41 -2.61 43.91 -3.44
C PHE A 41 -3.40 45.05 -2.82
N ASN A 42 -3.52 46.17 -3.54
CA ASN A 42 -4.20 47.35 -3.05
C ASN A 42 -5.73 47.17 -2.94
N HIS A 43 -6.32 46.20 -3.67
CA HIS A 43 -7.77 45.98 -3.65
C HIS A 43 -8.20 44.85 -2.72
N ILE A 44 -7.31 43.92 -2.35
CA ILE A 44 -7.63 42.80 -1.44
C ILE A 44 -8.23 43.30 -0.09
N PRO A 45 -7.71 44.36 0.57
CA PRO A 45 -8.26 44.84 1.84
C PRO A 45 -9.69 45.38 1.77
N GLU A 46 -10.12 45.90 0.62
CA GLU A 46 -11.49 46.42 0.46
C GLU A 46 -12.52 45.31 0.33
N PHE A 47 -12.18 44.19 -0.33
CA PHE A 47 -13.07 43.04 -0.46
C PHE A 47 -13.32 42.32 0.88
N ILE A 48 -12.38 42.43 1.83
CA ILE A 48 -12.43 41.78 3.15
C ILE A 48 -13.57 42.30 4.04
N LYS A 49 -14.09 43.52 3.80
CA LYS A 49 -15.01 44.20 4.74
C LYS A 49 -16.50 43.91 4.54
N THR A 50 -16.92 43.19 3.49
CA THR A 50 -18.36 43.04 3.19
C THR A 50 -18.80 41.56 3.15
N PRO A 51 -19.59 41.09 4.13
CA PRO A 51 -19.93 39.67 4.30
C PRO A 51 -21.21 39.26 3.55
N ASP A 52 -21.40 39.71 2.30
CA ASP A 52 -22.49 39.18 1.48
C ASP A 52 -22.05 37.87 0.80
N ASN A 53 -22.96 36.90 0.69
CA ASN A 53 -22.68 35.63 0.02
C ASN A 53 -22.31 35.85 -1.46
N THR A 54 -22.87 36.89 -2.07
CA THR A 54 -22.58 37.29 -3.45
C THR A 54 -21.16 37.82 -3.61
N THR A 55 -20.68 38.64 -2.65
CA THR A 55 -19.31 39.15 -2.66
C THR A 55 -18.30 38.05 -2.38
N ARG A 56 -18.64 37.07 -1.51
CA ARG A 56 -17.80 35.90 -1.26
C ARG A 56 -17.59 35.04 -2.52
N ALA A 57 -18.65 34.74 -3.26
CA ALA A 57 -18.53 33.95 -4.49
C ALA A 57 -17.73 34.67 -5.59
N ALA A 58 -17.91 35.99 -5.73
CA ALA A 58 -17.11 36.80 -6.64
C ALA A 58 -15.63 36.84 -6.22
N TYR A 59 -15.36 36.98 -4.92
CA TYR A 59 -14.01 36.93 -4.37
C TYR A 59 -13.33 35.59 -4.62
N GLN A 60 -14.00 34.46 -4.37
CA GLN A 60 -13.46 33.12 -4.64
C GLN A 60 -13.09 32.92 -6.11
N ARG A 61 -13.93 33.38 -7.04
CA ARG A 61 -13.60 33.32 -8.48
C ARG A 61 -12.38 34.17 -8.83
N ASN A 62 -12.30 35.38 -8.27
CA ASN A 62 -11.16 36.26 -8.49
C ASN A 62 -9.88 35.67 -7.90
N ALA A 63 -9.93 35.17 -6.66
CA ALA A 63 -8.82 34.50 -6.00
C ALA A 63 -8.33 33.30 -6.79
N GLN A 64 -9.23 32.45 -7.29
CA GLN A 64 -8.87 31.34 -8.18
C GLN A 64 -8.20 31.83 -9.47
N ALA A 65 -8.74 32.87 -10.12
CA ALA A 65 -8.16 33.42 -11.34
C ALA A 65 -6.75 34.01 -11.09
N ILE A 66 -6.56 34.70 -9.96
CA ILE A 66 -5.27 35.23 -9.51
C ILE A 66 -4.30 34.07 -9.25
N LEU A 67 -4.73 33.04 -8.52
CA LEU A 67 -3.91 31.87 -8.19
C LEU A 67 -3.43 31.16 -9.45
N VAL A 68 -4.32 30.93 -10.42
CA VAL A 68 -3.98 30.33 -11.71
C VAL A 68 -3.00 31.22 -12.50
N ARG A 69 -3.21 32.53 -12.51
CA ARG A 69 -2.33 33.49 -13.19
C ARG A 69 -0.94 33.49 -12.56
N VAL A 70 -0.87 33.56 -11.24
CA VAL A 70 0.39 33.49 -10.48
C VAL A 70 1.13 32.20 -10.78
N CYS A 71 0.47 31.04 -10.66
CA CYS A 71 1.09 29.75 -10.96
C CYS A 71 1.63 29.66 -12.40
N ARG A 72 0.94 30.26 -13.37
CA ARG A 72 1.40 30.37 -14.76
C ARG A 72 2.58 31.31 -14.96
N SER A 73 2.74 32.32 -14.11
CA SER A 73 3.83 33.30 -14.19
C SER A 73 5.06 32.96 -13.35
N ILE A 74 5.01 31.92 -12.52
CA ILE A 74 6.18 31.49 -11.73
C ILE A 74 7.33 31.05 -12.64
N GLU A 75 8.49 31.65 -12.44
CA GLU A 75 9.75 31.34 -13.09
C GLU A 75 10.86 31.21 -12.04
N ARG A 76 12.01 30.67 -12.44
CA ARG A 76 13.14 30.46 -11.54
C ARG A 76 13.65 31.75 -10.88
N GLU A 77 13.48 32.89 -11.53
CA GLU A 77 13.98 34.18 -11.04
C GLU A 77 13.06 34.81 -9.98
N ASN A 78 11.76 34.52 -10.03
CA ASN A 78 10.75 35.21 -9.23
C ASN A 78 9.98 34.30 -8.25
N TYR A 79 10.27 32.99 -8.22
CA TYR A 79 9.54 32.03 -7.37
C TYR A 79 9.55 32.41 -5.87
N LYS A 80 10.60 33.07 -5.37
CA LYS A 80 10.68 33.51 -3.96
C LYS A 80 9.64 34.58 -3.64
N SER A 81 9.46 35.56 -4.52
CA SER A 81 8.45 36.60 -4.35
C SER A 81 7.05 36.01 -4.45
N TYR A 82 6.83 35.11 -5.41
CA TYR A 82 5.55 34.40 -5.52
C TYR A 82 5.28 33.46 -4.36
N ARG A 83 6.31 32.85 -3.75
CA ARG A 83 6.18 32.03 -2.56
C ARG A 83 5.60 32.84 -1.41
N ILE A 84 6.23 33.97 -1.07
CA ILE A 84 5.76 34.87 0.01
C ILE A 84 4.34 35.36 -0.31
N PHE A 85 4.10 35.77 -1.55
CA PHE A 85 2.77 36.18 -1.99
C PHE A 85 1.71 35.09 -1.78
N LEU A 86 2.02 33.84 -2.12
CA LEU A 86 1.09 32.74 -1.96
C LEU A 86 0.89 32.36 -0.50
N GLU A 87 1.93 32.41 0.33
CA GLU A 87 1.81 32.24 1.78
C GLU A 87 0.85 33.30 2.34
N ASP A 88 1.05 34.58 2.02
CA ASP A 88 0.18 35.67 2.47
C ASP A 88 -1.26 35.51 1.92
N LEU A 89 -1.41 35.13 0.65
CA LEU A 89 -2.72 34.97 0.02
C LEU A 89 -3.54 33.84 0.66
N LEU A 90 -2.86 32.75 1.05
CA LEU A 90 -3.48 31.54 1.58
C LEU A 90 -3.65 31.57 3.11
N ASP A 91 -2.76 32.26 3.84
CA ASP A 91 -2.79 32.41 5.30
C ASP A 91 -3.90 33.35 5.80
N LEU A 92 -4.52 34.12 4.91
CA LEU A 92 -5.53 35.12 5.25
C LEU A 92 -6.83 34.58 5.92
N ASN A 93 -6.91 33.31 6.35
CA ASN A 93 -8.08 32.63 6.93
C ASN A 93 -9.36 32.72 6.07
N PHE A 94 -9.25 33.25 4.86
CA PHE A 94 -10.33 33.24 3.90
C PHE A 94 -10.28 31.91 3.18
N LYS A 95 -11.46 31.29 3.00
CA LYS A 95 -11.71 30.17 2.08
C LYS A 95 -11.53 30.63 0.63
N ALA A 96 -10.34 31.14 0.33
CA ALA A 96 -9.99 31.89 -0.85
C ALA A 96 -10.07 31.00 -2.09
N TRP A 97 -9.74 29.71 -1.92
CA TRP A 97 -9.79 28.75 -3.00
C TRP A 97 -10.63 27.53 -2.64
N GLU A 98 -11.82 27.45 -3.22
CA GLU A 98 -12.63 26.23 -3.27
C GLU A 98 -12.52 25.65 -4.68
N SER A 99 -12.18 24.36 -4.79
CA SER A 99 -12.08 23.68 -6.07
C SER A 99 -13.47 23.52 -6.67
N ASN A 100 -13.77 24.27 -7.73
CA ASN A 100 -15.00 24.06 -8.49
C ASN A 100 -14.96 22.66 -9.12
N LYS A 101 -16.07 21.91 -9.04
CA LYS A 101 -16.14 20.49 -9.46
C LYS A 101 -15.73 20.27 -10.93
N ASP A 102 -15.82 21.32 -11.75
CA ASP A 102 -15.53 21.31 -13.18
C ASP A 102 -14.14 21.87 -13.53
N LEU A 103 -13.23 22.00 -12.57
CA LEU A 103 -11.86 22.45 -12.87
C LEU A 103 -11.17 21.45 -13.81
N SER A 104 -11.04 21.85 -15.08
CA SER A 104 -10.20 21.12 -16.02
C SER A 104 -8.76 21.03 -15.51
N HIS A 105 -8.05 19.95 -15.82
CA HIS A 105 -6.63 19.79 -15.47
C HIS A 105 -5.76 21.00 -15.87
N ALA A 106 -6.10 21.70 -16.96
CA ALA A 106 -5.39 22.89 -17.45
C ALA A 106 -5.55 24.14 -16.57
N GLN A 107 -6.54 24.13 -15.67
CA GLN A 107 -6.82 25.21 -14.72
C GLN A 107 -6.40 24.85 -13.29
N ASN A 108 -6.01 23.60 -13.02
CA ASN A 108 -5.58 23.20 -11.68
C ASN A 108 -4.21 23.86 -11.36
N PRO A 109 -4.14 24.77 -10.36
CA PRO A 109 -2.89 25.43 -9.98
C PRO A 109 -1.77 24.45 -9.64
N ILE A 110 -2.09 23.36 -8.93
CA ILE A 110 -1.13 22.32 -8.56
C ILE A 110 -0.56 21.66 -9.82
N SER A 111 -1.40 21.34 -10.81
CA SER A 111 -0.95 20.76 -12.07
C SER A 111 -0.05 21.71 -12.85
N LEU A 112 -0.32 23.01 -12.82
CA LEU A 112 0.47 24.03 -13.51
C LEU A 112 1.86 24.17 -12.88
N VAL A 113 1.93 24.24 -11.55
CA VAL A 113 3.20 24.30 -10.82
C VAL A 113 3.97 22.99 -10.99
N LEU A 114 3.30 21.84 -10.93
CA LEU A 114 3.91 20.53 -11.08
C LEU A 114 4.68 20.36 -12.40
N VAL A 115 4.15 20.88 -13.51
CA VAL A 115 4.85 20.87 -14.81
C VAL A 115 6.15 21.66 -14.75
N LYS A 116 6.18 22.77 -14.00
CA LYS A 116 7.36 23.63 -13.81
C LYS A 116 8.37 23.03 -12.84
N VAL A 117 7.92 22.35 -11.79
CA VAL A 117 8.81 21.66 -10.84
C VAL A 117 9.65 20.59 -11.56
N LYS A 118 9.09 19.94 -12.60
CA LYS A 118 9.83 18.97 -13.42
C LYS A 118 11.01 19.61 -14.18
N THR A 119 10.93 20.90 -14.53
CA THR A 119 12.04 21.63 -15.18
C THR A 119 12.96 22.33 -14.19
N ASP A 120 12.39 22.87 -13.11
CA ASP A 120 13.07 23.71 -12.13
C ASP A 120 12.73 23.26 -10.70
N PRO A 121 13.56 22.38 -10.09
CA PRO A 121 13.31 21.84 -8.74
C PRO A 121 13.07 22.86 -7.62
N PRO A 122 13.68 24.06 -7.59
CA PRO A 122 13.42 25.06 -6.54
C PRO A 122 11.96 25.53 -6.46
N ILE A 123 11.17 25.35 -7.52
CA ILE A 123 9.75 25.71 -7.54
C ILE A 123 8.91 24.72 -6.67
N ALA A 124 9.49 23.59 -6.26
CA ALA A 124 8.80 22.58 -5.45
C ALA A 124 8.23 23.17 -4.15
N ASP A 125 8.91 24.14 -3.53
CA ASP A 125 8.43 24.81 -2.30
C ASP A 125 7.04 25.43 -2.49
N VAL A 126 6.79 26.02 -3.67
CA VAL A 126 5.48 26.61 -4.00
C VAL A 126 4.41 25.54 -4.19
N LEU A 127 4.77 24.41 -4.79
CA LEU A 127 3.87 23.27 -4.94
C LEU A 127 3.40 22.76 -3.58
N TRP A 128 4.32 22.66 -2.61
CA TRP A 128 4.03 22.16 -1.28
C TRP A 128 3.11 23.09 -0.50
N ILE A 129 3.31 24.40 -0.59
CA ILE A 129 2.40 25.39 0.03
C ILE A 129 0.96 25.22 -0.47
N LEU A 130 0.77 25.00 -1.78
CA LEU A 130 -0.56 24.78 -2.35
C LEU A 130 -1.19 23.48 -1.85
N ILE A 131 -0.40 22.41 -1.74
CA ILE A 131 -0.89 21.11 -1.27
C ILE A 131 -1.20 21.14 0.24
N ASP A 132 -0.34 21.76 1.04
CA ASP A 132 -0.53 21.92 2.48
C ASP A 132 -1.80 22.73 2.77
N TYR A 133 -2.02 23.82 2.02
CA TYR A 133 -3.26 24.59 2.09
C TYR A 133 -4.48 23.70 1.79
N CYS A 134 -4.45 22.90 0.71
CA CYS A 134 -5.56 21.99 0.39
C CYS A 134 -5.86 21.00 1.51
N ILE A 135 -4.81 20.42 2.12
CA ILE A 135 -4.94 19.45 3.21
C ILE A 135 -5.47 20.14 4.46
N GLN A 136 -4.97 21.32 4.80
CA GLN A 136 -5.40 22.09 5.95
C GLN A 136 -6.87 22.49 5.81
N MET A 137 -7.26 23.09 4.68
CA MET A 137 -8.64 23.49 4.42
C MET A 137 -9.59 22.29 4.43
N ALA A 138 -9.18 21.16 3.86
CA ALA A 138 -9.97 19.93 3.89
C ALA A 138 -10.21 19.39 5.31
N LYS A 139 -9.24 19.56 6.22
CA LYS A 139 -9.36 19.16 7.63
C LYS A 139 -10.23 20.14 8.41
N GLU A 140 -10.03 21.44 8.22
CA GLU A 140 -10.78 22.49 8.93
C GLU A 140 -12.26 22.52 8.53
N GLU A 141 -12.55 22.32 7.25
CA GLU A 141 -13.91 22.31 6.70
C GLU A 141 -14.57 20.93 6.73
N GLU A 142 -13.76 19.88 6.95
CA GLU A 142 -14.17 18.48 6.81
C GLU A 142 -14.87 18.24 5.44
N ASP A 143 -14.35 18.86 4.38
CA ASP A 143 -14.83 18.77 3.00
C ASP A 143 -13.72 18.27 2.08
N TYR A 144 -13.95 17.12 1.45
CA TYR A 144 -13.01 16.45 0.56
C TYR A 144 -12.77 17.22 -0.76
N ARG A 145 -13.65 18.15 -1.14
CA ARG A 145 -13.50 18.92 -2.39
C ARG A 145 -12.19 19.71 -2.45
N TYR A 146 -11.67 20.14 -1.29
CA TYR A 146 -10.37 20.80 -1.19
C TYR A 146 -9.21 19.87 -1.55
N VAL A 147 -9.37 18.55 -1.43
CA VAL A 147 -8.38 17.52 -1.76
C VAL A 147 -8.38 17.17 -3.25
N SER A 148 -9.51 17.36 -3.94
CA SER A 148 -9.69 17.03 -5.36
C SER A 148 -8.60 17.58 -6.30
N PRO A 149 -8.13 18.84 -6.18
CA PRO A 149 -6.99 19.32 -6.96
C PRO A 149 -5.74 18.46 -6.79
N VAL A 150 -5.44 18.03 -5.57
CA VAL A 150 -4.26 17.23 -5.24
C VAL A 150 -4.40 15.83 -5.82
N THR A 151 -5.56 15.18 -5.63
CA THR A 151 -5.80 13.81 -6.11
C THR A 151 -5.81 13.71 -7.62
N SER A 152 -6.33 14.71 -8.32
CA SER A 152 -6.27 14.77 -9.79
C SER A 152 -4.81 14.80 -10.29
N THR A 153 -3.88 15.36 -9.52
CA THR A 153 -2.45 15.46 -9.86
C THR A 153 -1.56 14.41 -9.19
N LEU A 154 -2.15 13.47 -8.45
CA LEU A 154 -1.43 12.55 -7.57
C LEU A 154 -0.31 11.79 -8.29
N ARG A 155 -0.61 11.30 -9.50
CA ARG A 155 0.36 10.56 -10.32
C ARG A 155 1.62 11.38 -10.61
N GLY A 156 1.45 12.66 -10.97
CA GLY A 156 2.59 13.52 -11.25
C GLY A 156 3.36 13.91 -9.98
N ILE A 157 2.69 13.98 -8.82
CA ILE A 157 3.35 14.16 -7.51
C ILE A 157 4.18 12.92 -7.17
N ILE A 158 3.66 11.71 -7.41
CA ILE A 158 4.39 10.45 -7.19
C ILE A 158 5.61 10.34 -8.13
N GLU A 159 5.53 10.87 -9.34
CA GLU A 159 6.70 10.92 -10.25
C GLU A 159 7.82 11.84 -9.72
N LEU A 160 7.53 12.79 -8.83
CA LEU A 160 8.54 13.63 -8.16
C LEU A 160 9.20 12.96 -6.94
N ASN A 161 8.74 11.77 -6.56
CA ASN A 161 9.16 11.04 -5.35
C ASN A 161 10.67 10.75 -5.31
N ASP A 162 11.35 10.69 -6.46
CA ASP A 162 12.80 10.44 -6.50
C ASP A 162 13.62 11.59 -5.88
N GLN A 163 13.10 12.82 -5.87
CA GLN A 163 13.78 14.02 -5.34
C GLN A 163 13.22 14.50 -4.00
N HIS A 164 11.92 14.33 -3.76
CA HIS A 164 11.21 14.88 -2.59
C HIS A 164 10.44 13.80 -1.80
N ARG A 165 11.06 12.62 -1.64
CA ARG A 165 10.40 11.43 -1.08
C ARG A 165 9.66 11.67 0.23
N ASP A 166 10.31 12.32 1.18
CA ASP A 166 9.76 12.47 2.54
C ASP A 166 8.53 13.37 2.53
N ILE A 167 8.57 14.47 1.77
CA ILE A 167 7.47 15.43 1.67
C ILE A 167 6.27 14.83 0.91
N VAL A 168 6.53 14.15 -0.22
CA VAL A 168 5.49 13.42 -0.97
C VAL A 168 4.81 12.40 -0.06
N HIS A 169 5.59 11.68 0.73
CA HIS A 169 5.09 10.64 1.61
C HIS A 169 4.22 11.18 2.75
N ASP A 170 4.65 12.27 3.40
CA ASP A 170 3.89 12.92 4.47
C ASP A 170 2.60 13.56 3.95
N THR A 171 2.66 14.13 2.75
CA THR A 171 1.51 14.65 2.02
C THR A 171 0.49 13.55 1.74
N LEU A 172 0.92 12.45 1.11
CA LEU A 172 0.07 11.30 0.78
C LEU A 172 -0.59 10.71 2.02
N LYS A 173 0.17 10.64 3.12
CA LYS A 173 -0.34 10.22 4.43
C LYS A 173 -1.41 11.19 4.95
N GLY A 174 -1.16 12.50 4.86
CA GLY A 174 -2.13 13.54 5.25
C GLY A 174 -3.46 13.43 4.51
N LEU A 175 -3.40 13.14 3.19
CA LEU A 175 -4.58 12.99 2.33
C LEU A 175 -5.40 11.74 2.67
N ALA A 176 -4.75 10.63 3.02
CA ALA A 176 -5.40 9.33 3.30
C ALA A 176 -6.35 9.35 4.51
N PHE A 177 -6.23 10.36 5.38
CA PHE A 177 -6.96 10.46 6.64
C PHE A 177 -7.98 11.59 6.68
N ILE A 178 -8.37 12.13 5.53
CA ILE A 178 -9.42 13.16 5.43
C ILE A 178 -10.79 12.45 5.26
N PRO A 179 -11.80 12.75 6.11
CA PRO A 179 -13.10 12.14 6.00
C PRO A 179 -13.88 12.68 4.80
N VAL A 180 -14.57 11.79 4.08
CA VAL A 180 -15.48 12.09 2.98
C VAL A 180 -16.92 11.99 3.48
N LYS A 181 -17.62 13.12 3.49
CA LYS A 181 -19.02 13.19 3.96
C LYS A 181 -20.04 12.92 2.86
N ASP A 182 -19.70 13.20 1.60
CA ASP A 182 -20.64 13.11 0.49
C ASP A 182 -20.72 11.67 -0.05
N LYS A 183 -21.89 11.04 0.12
CA LYS A 183 -22.20 9.71 -0.42
C LYS A 183 -21.98 9.63 -1.93
N ALA A 184 -22.31 10.68 -2.68
CA ALA A 184 -22.19 10.67 -4.14
C ALA A 184 -20.73 10.65 -4.58
N GLU A 185 -19.87 11.36 -3.85
CA GLU A 185 -18.43 11.43 -4.10
C GLU A 185 -17.77 10.07 -3.88
N ILE A 186 -18.09 9.41 -2.74
CA ILE A 186 -17.61 8.04 -2.48
C ILE A 186 -18.07 7.08 -3.56
N VAL A 187 -19.34 7.11 -3.97
CA VAL A 187 -19.84 6.21 -5.02
C VAL A 187 -19.15 6.47 -6.36
N SER A 188 -18.80 7.72 -6.66
CA SER A 188 -18.13 8.09 -7.91
C SER A 188 -16.65 7.72 -7.95
N LEU A 189 -15.96 7.77 -6.80
CA LEU A 189 -14.52 7.53 -6.68
C LEU A 189 -14.18 6.11 -6.23
N ALA A 190 -15.16 5.39 -5.68
CA ALA A 190 -15.02 4.01 -5.26
C ALA A 190 -14.70 3.10 -6.46
N ALA A 191 -13.40 2.84 -6.67
CA ALA A 191 -12.96 1.72 -7.46
C ALA A 191 -13.39 0.44 -6.73
N VAL A 192 -14.35 -0.27 -7.29
CA VAL A 192 -14.77 -1.55 -6.75
C VAL A 192 -13.59 -2.52 -6.79
N ALA A 193 -13.01 -2.78 -5.62
CA ALA A 193 -12.12 -3.91 -5.45
C ALA A 193 -12.97 -5.19 -5.54
N HIS A 194 -12.82 -5.95 -6.62
CA HIS A 194 -13.41 -7.28 -6.68
C HIS A 194 -12.70 -8.19 -5.68
N SER A 195 -13.47 -9.05 -5.00
CA SER A 195 -12.88 -10.16 -4.24
C SER A 195 -11.91 -10.89 -5.17
N LEU A 196 -10.66 -11.07 -4.75
CA LEU A 196 -9.74 -12.00 -5.39
C LEU A 196 -10.39 -13.39 -5.31
N LYS A 197 -11.15 -13.75 -6.35
CA LYS A 197 -11.65 -15.11 -6.52
C LYS A 197 -10.40 -15.95 -6.68
N PHE A 198 -10.03 -16.64 -5.60
CA PHE A 198 -8.87 -17.53 -5.60
C PHE A 198 -9.03 -18.46 -6.81
N PRO A 199 -8.15 -18.36 -7.82
CA PRO A 199 -8.24 -19.21 -8.99
C PRO A 199 -7.82 -20.60 -8.53
N TRP A 200 -8.79 -21.43 -8.16
CA TRP A 200 -8.56 -22.86 -8.13
C TRP A 200 -8.05 -23.25 -9.53
N PRO A 201 -7.01 -24.10 -9.62
CA PRO A 201 -6.29 -24.40 -10.88
C PRO A 201 -7.16 -24.99 -12.01
N LEU A 202 -8.46 -25.21 -11.77
CA LEU A 202 -9.44 -25.74 -12.71
C LEU A 202 -10.34 -24.64 -13.33
N ARG A 203 -10.28 -23.40 -12.86
CA ARG A 203 -11.12 -22.31 -13.39
C ARG A 203 -10.25 -21.38 -14.24
N LYS A 204 -10.54 -21.32 -15.55
CA LYS A 204 -9.84 -20.45 -16.50
C LYS A 204 -9.76 -19.04 -15.92
N VAL A 205 -8.53 -18.53 -15.79
CA VAL A 205 -8.26 -17.15 -15.39
C VAL A 205 -8.76 -16.26 -16.51
N ASP A 206 -9.79 -15.45 -16.23
CA ASP A 206 -10.15 -14.35 -17.11
C ASP A 206 -9.03 -13.33 -17.00
N THR A 207 -8.18 -13.24 -18.03
CA THR A 207 -7.01 -12.35 -18.09
C THR A 207 -7.37 -10.90 -18.38
N ARG A 208 -8.64 -10.52 -18.20
CA ARG A 208 -9.09 -9.15 -18.40
C ARG A 208 -8.50 -8.26 -17.33
N SER A 209 -8.02 -7.11 -17.76
CA SER A 209 -7.56 -6.07 -16.87
C SER A 209 -8.67 -5.65 -15.89
N ILE A 210 -8.30 -5.06 -14.76
CA ILE A 210 -9.23 -4.65 -13.69
C ILE A 210 -10.35 -3.73 -14.23
N TYR A 211 -10.11 -3.02 -15.34
CA TYR A 211 -11.07 -2.13 -16.01
C TYR A 211 -11.97 -2.82 -17.06
N GLU A 212 -11.68 -4.05 -17.50
CA GLU A 212 -12.40 -4.76 -18.59
C GLU A 212 -13.39 -5.85 -18.11
N CYS A 213 -13.47 -6.10 -16.80
CA CYS A 213 -14.33 -7.12 -16.21
C CYS A 213 -15.75 -6.58 -15.91
N GLN A 214 -16.60 -6.45 -16.94
CA GLN A 214 -18.00 -6.01 -16.82
C GLN A 214 -18.98 -7.05 -16.22
N SER A 215 -18.54 -8.24 -15.78
CA SER A 215 -19.47 -9.29 -15.32
C SER A 215 -19.61 -9.40 -13.80
N LYS A 216 -20.73 -8.85 -13.30
CA LYS A 216 -21.54 -9.23 -12.13
C LYS A 216 -20.89 -9.32 -10.73
N SER A 217 -21.53 -8.56 -9.83
CA SER A 217 -21.37 -8.40 -8.37
C SER A 217 -20.05 -7.76 -7.89
N PRO A 218 -19.95 -6.42 -7.99
CA PRO A 218 -18.97 -5.62 -7.25
C PRO A 218 -19.15 -5.77 -5.73
N VAL A 219 -18.05 -5.86 -4.97
CA VAL A 219 -18.08 -5.83 -3.50
C VAL A 219 -18.09 -4.37 -3.05
N PHE A 220 -19.26 -3.76 -3.11
CA PHE A 220 -19.75 -2.93 -2.01
C PHE A 220 -21.04 -3.61 -1.56
N ARG A 221 -20.96 -4.51 -0.60
CA ARG A 221 -22.19 -5.05 -0.01
C ARG A 221 -22.66 -4.06 1.05
N LYS A 222 -23.22 -2.93 0.60
CA LYS A 222 -24.37 -2.37 1.29
C LYS A 222 -25.38 -3.51 1.28
N GLY A 223 -25.80 -4.00 2.46
CA GLY A 223 -26.92 -4.93 2.53
C GLY A 223 -28.09 -4.38 1.71
N GLU A 224 -29.08 -5.21 1.41
CA GLU A 224 -30.35 -4.79 0.80
C GLU A 224 -31.16 -3.88 1.75
N GLN A 225 -30.53 -2.89 2.38
CA GLN A 225 -31.19 -1.71 2.90
C GLN A 225 -31.46 -0.83 1.70
N LYS A 226 -32.75 -0.72 1.38
CA LYS A 226 -33.31 0.40 0.62
C LYS A 226 -32.50 1.64 0.98
N ILE A 227 -31.98 2.33 -0.03
CA ILE A 227 -31.35 3.63 0.17
C ILE A 227 -32.45 4.51 0.76
N ASP A 228 -32.51 4.62 2.08
CA ASP A 228 -33.29 5.66 2.71
C ASP A 228 -32.77 6.95 2.09
N GLN A 229 -33.67 7.64 1.41
CA GLN A 229 -33.44 9.01 0.93
C GLN A 229 -33.34 10.00 2.10
N GLY A 230 -33.37 9.50 3.34
CA GLY A 230 -33.08 10.25 4.55
C GLY A 230 -31.58 10.53 4.69
N ASP A 231 -31.30 11.82 4.85
CA ASP A 231 -30.01 12.46 5.13
C ASP A 231 -28.79 11.93 4.34
N HIS A 232 -28.24 12.78 3.46
CA HIS A 232 -27.09 12.47 2.61
C HIS A 232 -25.78 12.19 3.38
N LYS A 233 -25.78 12.30 4.70
CA LYS A 233 -24.60 12.11 5.55
C LYS A 233 -24.46 10.66 6.02
N PHE A 234 -23.22 10.20 6.16
CA PHE A 234 -22.93 8.93 6.81
C PHE A 234 -23.08 9.06 8.33
N ALA A 235 -23.50 7.99 9.01
CA ALA A 235 -23.57 7.96 10.47
C ALA A 235 -22.18 7.90 11.13
N HIS A 236 -21.16 7.53 10.35
CA HIS A 236 -19.77 7.42 10.77
C HIS A 236 -18.87 8.06 9.72
N ASP A 237 -17.71 8.53 10.15
CA ASP A 237 -16.71 9.09 9.24
C ASP A 237 -16.19 8.00 8.30
N VAL A 238 -16.29 8.26 6.99
CA VAL A 238 -15.78 7.38 5.94
C VAL A 238 -14.55 8.05 5.35
N TYR A 239 -13.44 7.33 5.23
CA TYR A 239 -12.21 7.88 4.68
C TYR A 239 -11.94 7.29 3.31
N GLU A 240 -11.45 8.14 2.41
CA GLU A 240 -11.02 7.74 1.08
C GLU A 240 -9.50 7.74 1.00
N ALA A 241 -8.92 6.58 0.68
CA ALA A 241 -7.48 6.44 0.50
C ALA A 241 -7.19 5.57 -0.73
N SER A 242 -6.48 6.13 -1.71
CA SER A 242 -6.01 5.35 -2.86
C SER A 242 -4.87 4.40 -2.46
N TYR A 243 -4.61 3.38 -3.27
CA TYR A 243 -3.45 2.50 -3.03
C TYR A 243 -2.14 3.30 -3.01
N ASP A 244 -2.00 4.31 -3.85
CA ASP A 244 -0.78 5.11 -3.89
C ASP A 244 -0.60 5.98 -2.63
N MET A 245 -1.70 6.31 -1.94
CA MET A 245 -1.68 7.00 -0.64
C MET A 245 -1.32 6.08 0.53
N LEU A 246 -1.54 4.77 0.40
CA LEU A 246 -1.36 3.79 1.48
C LEU A 246 -0.11 2.91 1.30
N TRP A 247 0.49 2.89 0.12
CA TRP A 247 1.59 1.99 -0.21
C TRP A 247 2.61 2.74 -1.08
N THR A 248 3.87 2.74 -0.67
CA THR A 248 4.95 3.22 -1.55
C THR A 248 5.74 2.05 -2.11
N VAL A 249 5.91 2.05 -3.43
CA VAL A 249 6.77 1.09 -4.12
C VAL A 249 8.21 1.59 -3.95
N SER A 250 8.95 1.01 -3.01
CA SER A 250 10.37 1.32 -2.84
C SER A 250 11.17 0.49 -3.84
N GLY A 251 11.38 1.01 -5.05
CA GLY A 251 12.28 0.42 -6.03
C GLY A 251 11.99 0.87 -7.46
N SER A 252 13.03 1.39 -8.11
CA SER A 252 13.10 1.73 -9.54
C SER A 252 12.35 0.71 -10.40
N GLU A 253 11.54 1.26 -11.32
CA GLU A 253 10.74 0.56 -12.33
C GLU A 253 11.45 -0.70 -12.83
N SER A 254 10.98 -1.85 -12.36
CA SER A 254 11.41 -3.12 -12.94
C SER A 254 10.88 -3.19 -14.36
N LYS A 255 11.78 -2.93 -15.33
CA LYS A 255 11.67 -3.33 -16.74
C LYS A 255 11.51 -4.85 -16.87
N LEU A 256 10.36 -5.38 -16.45
CA LEU A 256 10.00 -6.79 -16.56
C LEU A 256 8.75 -6.96 -17.44
N GLY A 257 8.75 -6.28 -18.60
CA GLY A 257 7.74 -6.41 -19.64
C GLY A 257 8.01 -7.57 -20.59
N GLY A 258 8.28 -8.76 -20.06
CA GLY A 258 8.37 -9.99 -20.85
C GLY A 258 7.20 -10.91 -20.51
N PRO A 259 6.47 -11.47 -21.49
CA PRO A 259 5.45 -12.46 -21.21
C PRO A 259 6.07 -13.65 -20.47
N PRO A 260 5.48 -14.11 -19.35
CA PRO A 260 6.03 -15.21 -18.59
C PRO A 260 6.05 -16.46 -19.48
N PRO A 261 7.19 -17.19 -19.57
CA PRO A 261 7.23 -18.44 -20.32
C PRO A 261 6.20 -19.43 -19.76
N LYS A 262 5.67 -20.33 -20.60
CA LYS A 262 4.72 -21.37 -20.17
C LYS A 262 5.38 -22.24 -19.08
N GLN A 263 5.01 -22.02 -17.82
CA GLN A 263 5.59 -22.73 -16.68
C GLN A 263 4.70 -23.89 -16.25
N THR A 264 5.30 -25.04 -15.99
CA THR A 264 4.64 -26.16 -15.31
C THR A 264 4.31 -25.79 -13.87
N TRP A 265 3.29 -26.40 -13.28
CA TRP A 265 2.84 -26.08 -11.92
C TRP A 265 3.94 -26.27 -10.86
N PHE A 266 4.84 -27.25 -11.03
CA PHE A 266 6.02 -27.43 -10.18
C PHE A 266 7.00 -26.25 -10.32
N HIS A 267 7.21 -25.74 -11.53
CA HIS A 267 8.02 -24.55 -11.73
C HIS A 267 7.39 -23.34 -11.06
N ILE A 268 6.07 -23.18 -11.12
CA ILE A 268 5.34 -22.11 -10.44
C ILE A 268 5.49 -22.25 -8.92
N LEU A 269 5.32 -23.46 -8.37
CA LEU A 269 5.50 -23.71 -6.95
C LEU A 269 6.94 -23.42 -6.51
N PHE A 270 7.92 -23.92 -7.24
CA PHE A 270 9.34 -23.71 -6.97
C PHE A 270 9.74 -22.24 -7.12
N TYR A 271 9.27 -21.54 -8.16
CA TYR A 271 9.46 -20.09 -8.32
C TYR A 271 8.75 -19.31 -7.23
N THR A 272 7.56 -19.72 -6.80
CA THR A 272 6.84 -19.08 -5.69
C THR A 272 7.62 -19.26 -4.40
N ILE A 273 8.19 -20.44 -4.16
CA ILE A 273 9.09 -20.69 -3.03
C ILE A 273 10.34 -19.81 -3.14
N LEU A 274 11.06 -19.83 -4.26
CA LEU A 274 12.27 -19.01 -4.48
C LEU A 274 12.01 -17.50 -4.39
N PHE A 275 10.88 -17.04 -4.94
CA PHE A 275 10.43 -15.65 -4.87
C PHE A 275 10.06 -15.27 -3.43
N LYS A 276 9.35 -16.14 -2.72
CA LYS A 276 9.04 -15.95 -1.28
C LYS A 276 10.29 -15.99 -0.40
N CYS A 277 11.29 -16.81 -0.73
CA CYS A 277 12.60 -16.86 -0.08
C CYS A 277 13.44 -15.60 -0.30
N GLY A 278 12.95 -14.60 -1.05
CA GLY A 278 13.60 -13.30 -1.19
C GLY A 278 14.85 -13.33 -2.07
N VAL A 279 15.07 -14.39 -2.86
CA VAL A 279 16.30 -14.54 -3.66
C VAL A 279 16.35 -13.51 -4.80
N ARG A 280 15.20 -12.95 -5.24
CA ARG A 280 15.18 -11.97 -6.37
C ARG A 280 14.16 -10.83 -6.33
N SER A 281 13.18 -10.79 -5.42
CA SER A 281 12.17 -9.72 -5.46
C SER A 281 12.60 -8.49 -4.66
N LYS A 282 13.36 -7.59 -5.29
CA LYS A 282 13.67 -6.24 -4.75
C LYS A 282 12.49 -5.26 -4.89
N VAL A 283 11.25 -5.73 -5.00
CA VAL A 283 10.09 -4.83 -4.88
C VAL A 283 9.78 -4.72 -3.39
N ASN A 284 10.48 -3.82 -2.73
CA ASN A 284 10.20 -3.49 -1.35
C ASN A 284 8.99 -2.57 -1.34
N VAL A 285 7.79 -3.14 -1.36
CA VAL A 285 6.61 -2.38 -0.92
C VAL A 285 6.83 -2.11 0.57
N LYS A 286 7.26 -0.89 0.89
CA LYS A 286 7.35 -0.45 2.28
C LYS A 286 5.96 0.03 2.65
N CYS A 287 5.34 -0.67 3.59
CA CYS A 287 4.20 -0.12 4.30
C CYS A 287 4.66 1.15 5.02
N TYR A 288 3.75 2.11 5.20
CA TYR A 288 3.97 3.18 6.17
C TYR A 288 4.33 2.56 7.52
N ASP A 289 5.17 3.26 8.29
CA ASP A 289 5.40 2.90 9.69
C ASP A 289 4.09 3.19 10.45
N PHE A 290 3.19 2.21 10.42
CA PHE A 290 1.91 2.26 11.10
C PHE A 290 2.19 2.21 12.61
N ASN A 291 1.87 3.30 13.31
CA ASN A 291 1.79 3.27 14.76
C ASN A 291 0.60 2.38 15.17
N ARG A 292 0.63 1.79 16.37
CA ARG A 292 -0.50 0.99 16.89
C ARG A 292 -1.80 1.78 16.87
N ASP A 293 -1.75 3.06 17.22
CA ASP A 293 -2.91 3.97 17.23
C ASP A 293 -3.53 4.15 15.83
N MET A 294 -2.75 3.93 14.76
CA MET A 294 -3.29 3.99 13.39
C MET A 294 -4.10 2.74 13.02
N LEU A 295 -3.92 1.62 13.73
CA LEU A 295 -4.74 0.42 13.50
C LEU A 295 -6.18 0.62 13.99
N ASP A 296 -6.43 1.59 14.86
CA ASP A 296 -7.77 1.96 15.31
C ASP A 296 -8.50 2.84 14.27
N ASN A 297 -7.81 3.27 13.21
CA ASN A 297 -8.44 4.00 12.12
C ASN A 297 -9.44 3.10 11.36
N PRO A 298 -10.70 3.51 11.19
CA PRO A 298 -11.75 2.67 10.62
C PRO A 298 -11.46 2.26 9.16
N ALA A 299 -10.70 3.05 8.39
CA ALA A 299 -10.31 2.68 7.04
C ALA A 299 -9.29 1.53 7.02
N ILE A 300 -8.34 1.55 7.95
CA ILE A 300 -7.34 0.48 8.09
C ILE A 300 -8.04 -0.78 8.61
N ILE A 301 -8.96 -0.66 9.58
CA ILE A 301 -9.77 -1.78 10.06
C ILE A 301 -10.58 -2.40 8.91
N ALA A 302 -11.31 -1.59 8.14
CA ALA A 302 -12.09 -2.06 7.01
C ALA A 302 -11.22 -2.75 5.96
N LEU A 303 -10.03 -2.22 5.67
CA LEU A 303 -9.08 -2.85 4.76
C LEU A 303 -8.55 -4.19 5.29
N LEU A 304 -8.23 -4.26 6.59
CA LEU A 304 -7.80 -5.50 7.25
C LEU A 304 -8.92 -6.54 7.23
N GLU A 305 -10.14 -6.15 7.55
CA GLU A 305 -11.32 -7.01 7.52
C GLU A 305 -11.60 -7.51 6.09
N TYR A 306 -11.54 -6.62 5.09
CA TYR A 306 -11.68 -7.00 3.69
C TYR A 306 -10.59 -8.01 3.26
N LYS A 307 -9.32 -7.76 3.57
CA LYS A 307 -8.21 -8.67 3.24
C LYS A 307 -8.34 -10.00 3.96
N TRP A 308 -8.75 -9.97 5.23
CA TRP A 308 -8.99 -11.17 6.02
C TRP A 308 -10.13 -11.99 5.43
N ASN A 309 -11.29 -11.39 5.18
CA ASN A 309 -12.46 -12.09 4.65
C ASN A 309 -12.23 -12.61 3.22
N THR A 310 -11.46 -11.89 2.40
CA THR A 310 -11.23 -12.27 1.00
C THR A 310 -10.15 -13.34 0.84
N ILE A 311 -9.02 -13.20 1.53
CA ILE A 311 -7.82 -14.02 1.29
C ILE A 311 -7.39 -14.72 2.58
N GLY A 312 -7.34 -13.96 3.68
CA GLY A 312 -6.78 -14.42 4.96
C GLY A 312 -7.49 -15.65 5.51
N HIS A 313 -8.83 -15.62 5.56
CA HIS A 313 -9.66 -16.67 6.14
C HIS A 313 -9.53 -17.99 5.38
N ALA A 314 -9.65 -17.97 4.05
CA ALA A 314 -9.50 -19.18 3.23
C ALA A 314 -8.10 -19.80 3.36
N TYR A 315 -7.05 -18.97 3.33
CA TYR A 315 -5.68 -19.43 3.51
C TYR A 315 -5.44 -20.01 4.92
N TRP A 316 -5.95 -19.31 5.95
CA TRP A 316 -5.87 -19.77 7.34
C TRP A 316 -6.58 -21.11 7.51
N LEU A 317 -7.78 -21.26 6.94
CA LEU A 317 -8.58 -22.48 7.01
C LEU A 317 -7.87 -23.65 6.32
N VAL A 318 -7.34 -23.47 5.11
CA VAL A 318 -6.56 -24.51 4.42
C VAL A 318 -5.32 -24.93 5.24
N ARG A 319 -4.60 -23.94 5.78
CA ARG A 319 -3.45 -24.21 6.66
C ARG A 319 -3.87 -24.98 7.93
N PHE A 320 -4.98 -24.57 8.55
CA PHE A 320 -5.52 -25.20 9.75
C PHE A 320 -5.89 -26.66 9.49
N TYR A 321 -6.63 -26.94 8.41
CA TYR A 321 -6.97 -28.31 8.03
C TYR A 321 -5.73 -29.17 7.72
N ALA A 322 -4.73 -28.61 7.03
CA ALA A 322 -3.50 -29.35 6.73
C ALA A 322 -2.72 -29.70 8.01
N LEU A 323 -2.64 -28.77 8.98
CA LEU A 323 -2.02 -29.01 10.29
C LEU A 323 -2.82 -30.02 11.11
N PHE A 324 -4.15 -29.91 11.11
CA PHE A 324 -5.04 -30.84 11.78
C PHE A 324 -4.85 -32.27 11.26
N LEU A 325 -4.88 -32.46 9.93
CA LEU A 325 -4.60 -33.77 9.31
C LEU A 325 -3.23 -34.31 9.70
N PHE A 326 -2.20 -33.47 9.71
CA PHE A 326 -0.87 -33.85 10.17
C PHE A 326 -0.87 -34.32 11.64
N TYR A 327 -1.59 -33.64 12.53
CA TYR A 327 -1.69 -34.05 13.93
C TYR A 327 -2.41 -35.39 14.11
N PHE A 328 -3.51 -35.61 13.39
CA PHE A 328 -4.19 -36.92 13.41
C PHE A 328 -3.29 -38.03 12.89
N LEU A 329 -2.45 -37.74 11.89
CA LEU A 329 -1.54 -38.71 11.32
C LEU A 329 -0.43 -39.09 12.33
N VAL A 330 0.17 -38.11 13.03
CA VAL A 330 1.16 -38.37 14.09
C VAL A 330 0.53 -39.06 15.30
N LEU A 331 -0.66 -38.64 15.72
CA LEU A 331 -1.38 -39.25 16.83
C LEU A 331 -1.77 -40.70 16.50
N GLY A 332 -2.32 -40.93 15.32
CA GLY A 332 -2.67 -42.27 14.84
C GLY A 332 -1.44 -43.18 14.76
N ALA A 333 -0.33 -42.69 14.21
CA ALA A 333 0.93 -43.45 14.19
C ALA A 333 1.43 -43.78 15.60
N THR A 334 1.35 -42.83 16.54
CA THR A 334 1.70 -43.06 17.94
C THR A 334 0.78 -44.10 18.60
N ILE A 335 -0.53 -44.01 18.43
CA ILE A 335 -1.49 -44.97 19.01
C ILE A 335 -1.25 -46.37 18.45
N VAL A 336 -1.14 -46.51 17.13
CA VAL A 336 -0.90 -47.82 16.51
C VAL A 336 0.47 -48.37 16.90
N GLN A 337 1.47 -47.51 17.12
CA GLN A 337 2.77 -47.94 17.63
C GLN A 337 2.71 -48.49 19.06
N VAL A 338 1.93 -47.86 19.96
CA VAL A 338 1.85 -48.30 21.36
C VAL A 338 0.92 -49.52 21.50
N TRP A 339 -0.21 -49.57 20.78
CA TRP A 339 -1.29 -50.55 21.02
C TRP A 339 -1.48 -51.56 19.88
N GLY A 340 -0.97 -51.28 18.68
CA GLY A 340 -1.24 -52.09 17.50
C GLY A 340 -0.44 -53.39 17.45
N ARG A 341 -1.14 -54.53 17.30
CA ARG A 341 -0.56 -55.79 16.77
C ARG A 341 -0.43 -55.79 15.24
N VAL A 342 -0.72 -54.66 14.59
CA VAL A 342 -0.76 -54.51 13.13
C VAL A 342 0.64 -54.70 12.55
N SER A 343 0.74 -55.32 11.36
CA SER A 343 2.01 -55.56 10.68
C SER A 343 2.81 -54.27 10.50
N ARG A 344 4.07 -54.26 10.98
CA ARG A 344 5.00 -53.10 10.91
C ARG A 344 5.15 -52.54 9.49
N VAL A 345 4.94 -53.36 8.46
CA VAL A 345 4.99 -52.98 7.04
C VAL A 345 3.95 -51.90 6.69
N SER A 346 2.76 -51.93 7.29
CA SER A 346 1.70 -50.94 7.02
C SER A 346 2.00 -49.56 7.63
N LEU A 347 2.84 -49.47 8.66
CA LEU A 347 3.20 -48.21 9.31
C LEU A 347 4.36 -47.50 8.61
N PHE A 348 5.17 -48.24 7.84
CA PHE A 348 6.31 -47.70 7.11
C PHE A 348 5.93 -46.53 6.19
N SER A 349 4.85 -46.68 5.42
CA SER A 349 4.33 -45.61 4.55
C SER A 349 3.83 -44.41 5.36
N GLY A 350 3.16 -44.65 6.49
CA GLY A 350 2.69 -43.60 7.40
C GLY A 350 3.83 -42.73 7.92
N TYR A 351 4.92 -43.34 8.38
CA TYR A 351 6.12 -42.61 8.85
C TYR A 351 6.76 -41.76 7.75
N ILE A 352 6.81 -42.25 6.51
CA ILE A 352 7.32 -41.47 5.38
C ILE A 352 6.44 -40.24 5.13
N VAL A 353 5.12 -40.40 5.17
CA VAL A 353 4.17 -39.28 4.99
C VAL A 353 4.34 -38.25 6.11
N ILE A 354 4.51 -38.67 7.38
CA ILE A 354 4.83 -37.75 8.51
C ILE A 354 6.07 -36.93 8.19
N ILE A 355 7.17 -37.58 7.80
CA ILE A 355 8.45 -36.91 7.52
C ILE A 355 8.29 -35.89 6.40
N VAL A 356 7.66 -36.27 5.29
CA VAL A 356 7.47 -35.38 4.13
C VAL A 356 6.62 -34.17 4.50
N MET A 357 5.47 -34.37 5.17
CA MET A 357 4.62 -33.26 5.60
C MET A 357 5.33 -32.33 6.60
N ALA A 358 6.02 -32.90 7.58
CA ALA A 358 6.76 -32.13 8.57
C ALA A 358 7.89 -31.30 7.94
N LEU A 359 8.62 -31.85 6.95
CA LEU A 359 9.64 -31.11 6.21
C LEU A 359 9.06 -29.95 5.41
N VAL A 360 7.89 -30.12 4.79
CA VAL A 360 7.21 -29.04 4.07
C VAL A 360 6.80 -27.91 5.03
N PHE A 361 6.22 -28.23 6.18
CA PHE A 361 5.88 -27.23 7.19
C PHE A 361 7.10 -26.54 7.81
N LEU A 362 8.14 -27.31 8.11
CA LEU A 362 9.40 -26.78 8.61
C LEU A 362 10.06 -25.84 7.60
N MET A 363 10.04 -26.18 6.31
CA MET A 363 10.51 -25.31 5.23
C MET A 363 9.75 -23.98 5.23
N PHE A 364 8.41 -23.99 5.31
CA PHE A 364 7.64 -22.74 5.38
C PHE A 364 8.01 -21.88 6.60
N LYS A 365 8.30 -22.50 7.74
CA LYS A 365 8.77 -21.81 8.95
C LYS A 365 10.17 -21.22 8.79
N VAL A 366 11.12 -21.98 8.24
CA VAL A 366 12.48 -21.49 7.97
C VAL A 366 12.44 -20.28 7.03
N VAL A 367 11.66 -20.35 5.95
CA VAL A 367 11.48 -19.22 5.02
C VAL A 367 10.92 -17.99 5.74
N TYR A 368 9.96 -18.19 6.63
CA TYR A 368 9.40 -17.11 7.45
C TYR A 368 10.46 -16.47 8.37
N TYR A 369 11.29 -17.26 9.05
CA TYR A 369 12.36 -16.76 9.92
C TYR A 369 13.45 -16.02 9.14
N CYS A 370 13.90 -16.58 8.02
CA CYS A 370 14.88 -15.92 7.16
C CYS A 370 14.42 -14.54 6.69
N ARG A 371 13.10 -14.34 6.51
CA ARG A 371 12.53 -13.06 6.09
C ARG A 371 12.36 -12.07 7.24
N ARG A 372 12.01 -12.53 8.45
CA ARG A 372 11.60 -11.63 9.55
C ARG A 372 12.77 -10.91 10.22
N ARG A 373 14.03 -11.35 10.04
CA ARG A 373 15.26 -10.77 10.66
C ARG A 373 15.11 -10.45 12.16
N ARG A 374 14.21 -11.13 12.87
CA ARG A 374 14.02 -10.97 14.32
C ARG A 374 14.69 -12.15 15.04
N PRO A 375 15.19 -11.93 16.27
CA PRO A 375 15.64 -13.02 17.11
C PRO A 375 14.51 -14.04 17.32
N ILE A 376 14.88 -15.31 17.45
CA ILE A 376 13.97 -16.42 17.68
C ILE A 376 13.41 -16.29 19.10
N CYS A 377 12.10 -16.14 19.25
CA CYS A 377 11.46 -16.10 20.56
C CYS A 377 11.26 -17.54 21.10
N THR A 378 11.05 -17.70 22.41
CA THR A 378 10.73 -19.02 23.02
C THR A 378 9.53 -19.69 22.36
N ASP A 379 8.54 -18.87 22.03
CA ASP A 379 7.37 -19.13 21.23
C ASP A 379 7.64 -19.81 19.87
N ASP A 380 8.72 -19.40 19.21
CA ASP A 380 9.13 -19.92 17.91
C ASP A 380 9.77 -21.31 18.03
N ILE A 381 10.35 -21.63 19.18
CA ILE A 381 10.97 -22.93 19.45
C ILE A 381 9.91 -24.03 19.45
N VAL A 382 8.76 -23.81 20.10
CA VAL A 382 7.64 -24.77 20.12
C VAL A 382 7.15 -25.04 18.69
N ASP A 383 7.05 -23.99 17.89
CA ASP A 383 6.65 -24.05 16.48
C ASP A 383 7.65 -24.81 15.59
N ILE A 384 8.93 -24.91 15.98
CA ILE A 384 9.93 -25.71 15.28
C ILE A 384 9.90 -27.16 15.79
N LEU A 385 9.83 -27.35 17.11
CA LEU A 385 9.85 -28.66 17.76
C LEU A 385 8.68 -29.55 17.32
N VAL A 386 7.50 -28.98 17.07
CA VAL A 386 6.32 -29.74 16.60
C VAL A 386 6.57 -30.44 15.25
N PHE A 387 7.51 -29.97 14.45
CA PHE A 387 7.88 -30.60 13.17
C PHE A 387 9.15 -31.43 13.27
N VAL A 388 10.15 -30.97 14.05
CA VAL A 388 11.43 -31.68 14.22
C VAL A 388 11.25 -33.01 14.97
N LEU A 389 10.46 -33.03 16.05
CA LEU A 389 10.28 -34.24 16.85
C LEU A 389 9.60 -35.38 16.07
N PRO A 390 8.50 -35.16 15.32
CA PRO A 390 7.95 -36.20 14.46
C PRO A 390 8.91 -36.69 13.36
N ILE A 391 9.76 -35.82 12.81
CA ILE A 391 10.77 -36.22 11.81
C ILE A 391 11.78 -37.19 12.44
N ILE A 392 12.36 -36.83 13.59
CA ILE A 392 13.33 -37.66 14.30
C ILE A 392 12.68 -38.98 14.75
N GLY A 393 11.51 -38.88 15.38
CA GLY A 393 10.77 -40.05 15.87
C GLY A 393 10.43 -41.04 14.76
N SER A 394 9.87 -40.55 13.65
CA SER A 394 9.51 -41.37 12.49
C SER A 394 10.74 -41.96 11.80
N GLY A 395 11.82 -41.19 11.67
CA GLY A 395 13.08 -41.67 11.10
C GLY A 395 13.69 -42.80 11.93
N MET A 396 13.67 -42.68 13.26
CA MET A 396 14.10 -43.75 14.16
C MET A 396 13.23 -45.00 14.04
N GLN A 397 11.91 -44.86 13.90
CA GLN A 397 11.03 -46.02 13.69
C GLN A 397 11.30 -46.72 12.35
N ILE A 398 11.51 -45.96 11.28
CA ILE A 398 11.89 -46.53 9.97
C ILE A 398 13.18 -47.35 10.10
N VAL A 399 14.21 -46.82 10.76
CA VAL A 399 15.46 -47.55 10.98
C VAL A 399 15.25 -48.81 11.82
N ASN A 400 14.41 -48.76 12.86
CA ASN A 400 14.10 -49.93 13.69
C ASN A 400 13.36 -51.02 12.90
N ILE A 401 12.42 -50.63 12.03
CA ILE A 401 11.69 -51.54 11.14
C ILE A 401 12.68 -52.22 10.18
N MET A 402 13.57 -51.46 9.56
CA MET A 402 14.57 -52.00 8.62
C MET A 402 15.57 -52.95 9.30
N LYS A 403 15.91 -52.69 10.56
CA LYS A 403 16.82 -53.54 11.35
C LYS A 403 16.13 -54.71 12.05
N MET A 404 14.80 -54.86 11.89
CA MET A 404 13.98 -55.84 12.61
C MET A 404 14.16 -55.81 14.14
N ASN A 405 14.51 -54.65 14.71
CA ASN A 405 14.74 -54.52 16.15
C ASN A 405 13.41 -54.34 16.88
N GLU A 406 13.04 -55.28 17.75
CA GLU A 406 11.77 -55.26 18.46
C GLU A 406 11.75 -54.30 19.66
N LYS A 407 12.92 -53.92 20.19
CA LYS A 407 13.05 -53.03 21.36
C LYS A 407 13.27 -51.56 20.98
N GLY A 408 12.66 -51.12 19.87
CA GLY A 408 12.81 -49.76 19.37
C GLY A 408 12.41 -48.70 20.41
N ASN A 409 13.11 -47.57 20.45
CA ASN A 409 12.80 -46.46 21.34
C ASN A 409 11.48 -45.78 20.92
N ILE A 410 10.42 -45.98 21.71
CA ILE A 410 9.07 -45.43 21.47
C ILE A 410 8.94 -43.99 21.98
N SER A 411 9.80 -43.57 22.90
CA SER A 411 9.61 -42.37 23.72
C SER A 411 9.61 -41.07 22.93
N ILE A 412 10.41 -40.97 21.85
CA ILE A 412 10.57 -39.72 21.09
C ILE A 412 9.30 -39.38 20.30
N LEU A 413 8.65 -40.37 19.68
CA LEU A 413 7.40 -40.13 18.95
C LEU A 413 6.27 -39.80 19.93
N SER A 414 6.19 -40.49 21.06
CA SER A 414 5.22 -40.16 22.13
C SER A 414 5.41 -38.73 22.67
N PHE A 415 6.67 -38.28 22.84
CA PHE A 415 6.95 -36.91 23.26
C PHE A 415 6.52 -35.87 22.22
N SER A 416 6.54 -36.21 20.93
CA SER A 416 6.06 -35.31 19.88
C SER A 416 4.57 -34.96 20.00
N VAL A 417 3.76 -35.83 20.61
CA VAL A 417 2.33 -35.56 20.88
C VAL A 417 2.17 -34.38 21.85
N LEU A 418 3.05 -34.25 22.84
CA LEU A 418 3.03 -33.10 23.76
C LEU A 418 3.32 -31.79 23.02
N ALA A 419 4.33 -31.79 22.14
CA ALA A 419 4.66 -30.63 21.31
C ALA A 419 3.50 -30.25 20.37
N ILE A 420 2.82 -31.25 19.79
CA ILE A 420 1.61 -31.04 18.98
C ILE A 420 0.50 -30.41 19.81
N PHE A 421 0.24 -30.90 21.02
CA PHE A 421 -0.80 -30.35 21.89
C PHE A 421 -0.51 -28.89 22.26
N LEU A 422 0.73 -28.57 22.65
CA LEU A 422 1.15 -27.20 22.95
C LEU A 422 0.98 -26.28 21.73
N HIS A 423 1.40 -26.72 20.55
CA HIS A 423 1.24 -25.96 19.32
C HIS A 423 -0.24 -25.79 18.93
N PHE A 424 -1.09 -26.80 19.17
CA PHE A 424 -2.52 -26.73 18.89
C PHE A 424 -3.21 -25.68 19.77
N VAL A 425 -2.96 -25.69 21.09
CA VAL A 425 -3.47 -24.68 22.03
C VAL A 425 -3.05 -23.26 21.60
N ARG A 426 -1.78 -23.11 21.18
CA ARG A 426 -1.25 -21.84 20.65
C ARG A 426 -1.98 -21.41 19.36
N SER A 427 -2.26 -22.36 18.46
CA SER A 427 -2.94 -22.08 17.20
C SER A 427 -4.39 -21.61 17.40
N LEU A 428 -5.05 -22.08 18.47
CA LEU A 428 -6.41 -21.64 18.84
C LEU A 428 -6.45 -20.20 19.37
N LYS A 429 -5.39 -19.72 20.03
CA LYS A 429 -5.28 -18.34 20.55
C LYS A 429 -5.41 -17.27 19.47
N GLY A 430 -5.13 -17.60 18.20
CA GLY A 430 -5.29 -16.69 17.06
C GLY A 430 -6.74 -16.49 16.58
N SER A 431 -7.70 -17.27 17.04
CA SER A 431 -9.12 -17.08 16.71
C SER A 431 -9.76 -16.09 17.70
N ARG A 432 -10.04 -14.87 17.21
CA ARG A 432 -10.64 -13.77 17.99
C ARG A 432 -11.92 -14.17 18.74
N GLU A 433 -12.67 -15.13 18.19
CA GLU A 433 -13.96 -15.57 18.72
C GLU A 433 -13.84 -16.57 19.89
N SER A 434 -12.70 -17.25 20.07
CA SER A 434 -12.61 -18.33 21.06
C SER A 434 -12.16 -17.87 22.44
N PHE A 435 -11.51 -16.71 22.57
CA PHE A 435 -11.05 -16.17 23.86
C PHE A 435 -10.97 -14.63 23.86
N PRO A 436 -12.10 -13.91 24.11
CA PRO A 436 -12.08 -12.45 24.26
C PRO A 436 -11.27 -11.96 25.47
N ILE A 437 -10.92 -12.85 26.42
CA ILE A 437 -10.33 -12.49 27.72
C ILE A 437 -8.81 -12.27 27.66
N VAL A 438 -8.10 -12.80 26.65
CA VAL A 438 -6.61 -12.76 26.63
C VAL A 438 -6.05 -11.58 25.83
N TYR A 439 -6.88 -10.82 25.11
CA TYR A 439 -6.41 -9.66 24.34
C TYR A 439 -6.31 -8.36 25.14
N LEU A 440 -6.88 -8.31 26.35
CA LEU A 440 -6.80 -7.12 27.21
C LEU A 440 -5.47 -6.97 27.97
N ASP A 441 -4.69 -8.06 28.13
CA ASP A 441 -3.49 -8.05 28.98
C ASP A 441 -2.16 -7.93 28.22
N CYS A 442 -2.16 -7.92 26.89
CA CYS A 442 -0.94 -7.70 26.10
C CYS A 442 -0.68 -6.22 25.76
N ASN A 443 -1.49 -5.29 26.29
CA ASN A 443 -1.33 -3.85 26.10
C ASN A 443 -0.39 -3.20 27.14
N GLY A 444 0.10 -3.93 28.15
CA GLY A 444 0.88 -3.36 29.25
C GLY A 444 2.32 -3.87 29.43
N ALA A 445 2.78 -4.83 28.63
CA ALA A 445 4.15 -5.36 28.77
C ALA A 445 5.02 -4.93 27.59
N ASP A 446 6.03 -4.12 27.91
CA ASP A 446 7.05 -3.62 27.01
C ASP A 446 7.54 -4.69 26.03
N TYR A 447 7.28 -4.44 24.75
CA TYR A 447 7.89 -5.13 23.61
C TYR A 447 9.38 -4.75 23.43
N GLN A 448 10.08 -4.32 24.50
CA GLN A 448 11.51 -3.97 24.45
C GLN A 448 12.45 -5.15 24.71
N HIS A 449 11.95 -6.30 25.17
CA HIS A 449 12.78 -7.47 25.41
C HIS A 449 12.23 -8.72 24.71
N CYS A 450 12.34 -8.74 23.39
CA CYS A 450 12.43 -9.95 22.57
C CYS A 450 13.36 -9.69 21.40
#